data_AF-R7IZK9-F1
#
_entry.id   AF-R7IZK9-F1
#
_cell.length_a   1.000
_cell.length_b   1.000
_cell.length_c   1.000
_cell.angle_alpha   90.00
_cell.angle_beta   90.00
_cell.angle_gamma   90.00
#
_symmetry.space_group_name_H-M   'P 1'
#
loop_
_entity.id
_entity.type
_entity.pdbx_description
1 polymer ?
#
loop_
_entity_poly.entity_id
_entity_poly.type
_entity_poly.pdbx_seq_one_letter_code
_entity_poly.pdbx_strand_id
1 'polypeptide(L)' 'MIDYIKIAKEYAAEHKCDIVQPSVERNGYKYFHLDFTGRPRYTGLPYIIKISPSGKAQRVLDFDDIFFCV' A
#
# COMPACT_ATOMS: atom_id res chain seq x y z
N MET A 1 10.42 -17.44 -2.00
CA MET A 1 9.56 -16.68 -1.05
C MET A 1 9.36 -15.30 -1.65
N ILE A 2 8.13 -14.85 -1.84
CA ILE A 2 7.86 -13.53 -2.46
C ILE A 2 8.20 -12.43 -1.45
N ASP A 3 9.03 -11.48 -1.87
CA ASP A 3 9.36 -10.31 -1.07
C ASP A 3 8.33 -9.20 -1.32
N TYR A 4 7.28 -9.21 -0.49
CA TYR A 4 6.20 -8.24 -0.55
C TYR A 4 6.68 -6.81 -0.26
N ILE A 5 7.71 -6.64 0.57
CA ILE A 5 8.25 -5.31 0.90
C ILE A 5 8.95 -4.73 -0.32
N LYS A 6 9.70 -5.55 -1.06
CA LYS A 6 10.33 -5.12 -2.31
C LYS A 6 9.30 -4.66 -3.34
N ILE A 7 8.23 -5.43 -3.54
CA ILE A 7 7.14 -5.08 -4.47
C ILE A 7 6.45 -3.78 -4.03
N ALA A 8 6.18 -3.63 -2.72
CA ALA A 8 5.57 -2.41 -2.18
C ALA A 8 6.45 -1.17 -2.41
N LYS A 9 7.77 -1.31 -2.24
CA LYS A 9 8.75 -0.23 -2.50
C LYS A 9 8.87 0.13 -3.97
N GLU A 10 8.87 -0.86 -4.87
CA GLU A 10 8.90 -0.61 -6.32
C GLU A 10 7.65 0.15 -6.76
N TYR A 11 6.48 -0.27 -6.28
CA TYR A 11 5.22 0.42 -6.52
C TYR A 11 5.22 1.85 -5.95
N ALA A 12 5.71 2.01 -4.72
CA ALA A 12 5.86 3.32 -4.09
C ALA A 12 6.73 4.27 -4.93
N ALA A 13 7.89 3.79 -5.41
CA ALA A 13 8.81 4.57 -6.23
C ALA A 13 8.19 5.02 -7.56
N GLU A 14 7.46 4.13 -8.24
CA GLU A 14 6.73 4.46 -9.48
C GLU A 14 5.70 5.58 -9.25
N HIS A 15 5.03 5.53 -8.10
CA HIS A 15 4.02 6.49 -7.70
C HIS A 15 4.57 7.70 -6.91
N LYS A 16 5.89 7.85 -6.80
CA LYS A 16 6.59 8.92 -6.07
C LYS A 16 6.23 8.99 -4.58
N CYS A 17 5.86 7.86 -3.98
CA CYS A 17 5.70 7.67 -2.55
C CYS A 17 7.05 7.28 -1.93
N ASP A 18 7.40 7.87 -0.80
CA ASP A 18 8.70 7.65 -0.15
C ASP A 18 8.58 6.77 1.10
N ILE A 19 7.37 6.70 1.66
CA ILE A 19 7.07 5.97 2.89
C ILE A 19 6.26 4.74 2.53
N VAL A 20 6.70 3.58 3.02
CA VAL A 20 6.00 2.31 2.90
C VAL A 20 5.86 1.70 4.28
N GLN A 21 4.63 1.49 4.72
CA GLN A 21 4.31 0.90 6.01
C GLN A 21 3.43 -0.34 5.81
N PRO A 22 3.80 -1.52 6.34
CA PRO A 22 2.91 -2.67 6.34
C PRO A 22 1.67 -2.38 7.20
N SER A 23 0.50 -2.82 6.75
CA SER A 23 -0.79 -2.65 7.44
C SER A 23 -1.28 -4.01 7.95
N VAL A 24 -2.26 -4.61 7.27
CA VAL A 24 -2.91 -5.86 7.65
C VAL A 24 -2.69 -6.95 6.59
N GLU A 25 -2.85 -8.21 6.97
CA GLU A 25 -2.96 -9.33 6.04
C GLU A 25 -4.40 -9.87 6.07
N ARG A 26 -5.06 -9.97 4.91
CA ARG A 26 -6.44 -10.48 4.81
C ARG A 26 -6.64 -11.29 3.54
N ASN A 27 -7.24 -12.47 3.67
CA ASN A 27 -7.50 -13.39 2.53
C ASN A 27 -6.23 -13.70 1.70
N GLY A 28 -5.07 -13.76 2.34
CA GLY A 28 -3.77 -13.95 1.68
C GLY A 28 -3.21 -12.71 0.96
N TYR A 29 -3.93 -11.58 0.98
CA TYR A 29 -3.40 -10.31 0.51
C TYR A 29 -2.66 -9.58 1.63
N LYS A 30 -1.51 -9.01 1.30
CA LYS A 30 -0.77 -8.12 2.21
C LYS A 30 -1.04 -6.68 1.85
N TYR A 31 -1.49 -5.89 2.82
CA TYR A 31 -1.79 -4.49 2.66
C TYR A 31 -0.63 -3.63 3.10
N PHE A 32 -0.37 -2.56 2.37
CA PHE A 32 0.64 -1.57 2.68
C PHE A 32 0.06 -0.18 2.55
N HIS A 33 0.34 0.66 3.53
CA HIS A 33 0.19 2.09 3.45
C HIS A 33 1.39 2.69 2.75
N LEU A 34 1.10 3.62 1.86
CA LEU A 34 2.08 4.43 1.18
C LEU A 34 1.82 5.88 1.54
N ASP A 35 2.88 6.63 1.81
CA ASP A 35 2.76 8.04 2.12
C ASP A 35 3.90 8.84 1.45
N PHE A 36 3.69 10.15 1.35
CA PHE A 36 4.57 11.09 0.68
C PHE A 36 5.29 11.94 1.71
N THR A 37 6.62 12.00 1.63
CA THR A 37 7.34 12.99 2.45
C THR A 37 7.05 14.41 1.92
N GLY A 38 6.64 15.31 2.81
CA GLY A 38 6.53 16.74 2.50
C GLY A 38 5.36 17.17 1.61
N ARG A 39 4.34 16.32 1.38
CA ARG A 39 3.10 16.71 0.68
C ARG A 39 1.89 16.77 1.61
N PRO A 40 1.70 17.88 2.36
CA PRO A 40 0.59 18.04 3.31
C PRO A 40 -0.81 17.89 2.68
N ARG A 41 -0.94 18.10 1.37
CA ARG A 41 -2.22 17.93 0.65
C ARG A 41 -2.69 16.49 0.52
N TYR A 42 -1.80 15.50 0.65
CA TYR A 42 -2.14 14.08 0.49
C TYR A 42 -2.08 13.30 1.81
N THR A 43 -1.68 13.95 2.90
CA THR A 43 -1.52 13.37 4.25
C THR A 43 -2.84 12.96 4.91
N GLY A 44 -3.97 13.14 4.23
CA GLY A 44 -5.31 12.77 4.71
C GLY A 44 -6.04 11.72 3.88
N LEU A 45 -5.53 11.36 2.68
CA LEU A 45 -6.13 10.29 1.88
C LEU A 45 -5.23 9.05 1.96
N PRO A 46 -5.69 7.95 2.56
CA PRO A 46 -4.87 6.76 2.71
C PRO A 46 -4.55 6.17 1.34
N TYR A 47 -3.28 6.22 0.95
CA TYR A 47 -2.80 5.58 -0.28
C TYR A 47 -2.44 4.14 0.05
N ILE A 48 -3.44 3.26 -0.02
CA ILE A 48 -3.27 1.84 0.34
C ILE A 48 -3.09 1.01 -0.93
N ILE A 49 -2.17 0.06 -0.87
CA ILE A 49 -2.01 -1.00 -1.86
C ILE A 49 -2.24 -2.36 -1.21
N LYS A 50 -2.74 -3.31 -1.99
CA LYS A 50 -2.80 -4.73 -1.62
C LYS A 50 -1.99 -5.55 -2.59
N ILE A 51 -1.22 -6.49 -2.06
CA ILE A 51 -0.37 -7.39 -2.84
C ILE A 51 -0.93 -8.80 -2.72
N SER A 52 -1.24 -9.43 -3.84
CA SER A 52 -1.75 -10.79 -3.90
C SER A 52 -0.69 -11.82 -3.49
N PRO A 53 -1.09 -13.06 -3.12
CA PRO A 53 -0.16 -14.18 -2.92
C PRO A 53 0.70 -14.49 -4.16
N SER A 54 0.26 -14.05 -5.34
CA SER A 54 0.98 -14.16 -6.61
C SER A 54 1.94 -12.99 -6.88
N GLY A 55 2.05 -12.02 -5.98
CA GLY A 55 2.96 -10.88 -6.08
C GLY A 55 2.45 -9.70 -6.92
N LYS A 56 1.14 -9.65 -7.25
CA LYS A 56 0.56 -8.52 -7.98
C LYS A 56 0.14 -7.43 -7.00
N ALA A 57 0.73 -6.25 -7.12
CA ALA A 57 0.31 -5.06 -6.39
C ALA A 57 -0.87 -4.37 -7.09
N GLN A 58 -1.87 -3.97 -6.32
CA GLN A 58 -3.01 -3.21 -6.78
C GLN A 58 -3.34 -2.12 -5.78
N ARG A 59 -3.69 -0.93 -6.28
CA ARG A 59 -4.19 0.14 -5.44
C ARG A 59 -5.58 -0.21 -4.92
N VAL A 60 -5.77 -0.02 -3.62
CA VAL A 60 -7.08 -0.14 -2.97
C VAL A 60 -7.80 1.19 -3.15
N LEU A 61 -8.95 1.14 -3.80
CA LEU A 61 -9.86 2.29 -3.97
C LEU A 61 -11.22 2.05 -3.28
N ASP A 62 -11.43 0.83 -2.80
CA ASP A 62 -12.66 0.42 -2.14
C ASP A 62 -12.68 0.94 -0.70
N PHE A 63 -13.77 1.62 -0.33
CA PHE A 63 -13.88 2.26 0.98
C PHE A 63 -13.93 1.26 2.13
N ASP A 64 -14.52 0.07 1.93
CA ASP A 64 -14.54 -0.96 2.97
C ASP A 64 -13.12 -1.48 3.23
N ASP A 65 -12.35 -1.77 2.17
CA ASP A 65 -10.95 -2.17 2.33
C ASP A 65 -10.09 -1.05 2.95
N ILE A 66 -10.37 0.23 2.62
CA ILE A 66 -9.67 1.37 3.20
C ILE A 66 -9.95 1.50 4.71
N PHE A 67 -11.21 1.46 5.13
CA PHE A 67 -11.59 1.62 6.55
C PHE A 67 -11.04 0.50 7.43
N PHE A 68 -10.83 -0.69 6.87
CA PHE A 68 -10.21 -1.82 7.57
C PHE A 68 -8.68 -1.74 7.65
N CYS A 69 -8.04 -0.96 6.78
CA CYS A 69 -6.59 -0.84 6.75
C CYS A 69 -6.06 0.38 7.52
N VAL A 70 -6.88 1.42 7.72
CA VAL A 70 -6.56 2.64 8.48
C VAL A 70 -6.48 2.37 9.97
#